data_AF-A0A8K0W623-F1
#
_entry.id   AF-A0A8K0W623-F1
#
_cell.length_a   1.000
_cell.length_b   1.000
_cell.length_c   1.000
_cell.angle_alpha   90.00
_cell.angle_beta   90.00
_cell.angle_gamma   90.00
#
_symmetry.space_group_name_H-M   'P 1'
#
loop_
_entity.id
_entity.type
_entity.pdbx_description
1 polymer ?
#
loop_
_entity_poly.entity_id
_entity_poly.type
_entity_poly.pdbx_seq_one_letter_code
_entity_poly.pdbx_strand_id
1 'polypeptide(L)'
;MATRLDLSHAQWELAHVEIAYTNLNQIAYLLNKAGISPEIYTQHPVNASKQLTLNNLKQYIVSDNMGNTGTVSAGGSWEAHAGRCTAFCLKAAKRLETQGGFDFRIYNLDKHRLARCERTAIVLDSSARSKAIEVPERDSFTIETTKIRKLGWKFFGGKMGMARASSDGRLGNTETHSRSIMNKTPHFHAIIEWKFTNEKANEKRMKVADWKGVGTRAYVWGKRSPSGLSMSNVHTIMQCRQDLRALIDKNSGPKGRRQWRQLKEIHDRLWSSLCKTYGYPVLEKS
;
A
#
# COMPACT_ATOMS: atom_id res chain seq x y z
N MET A 1 -31.26 -5.26 -16.27
CA MET A 1 -30.56 -4.21 -15.49
C MET A 1 -29.45 -4.87 -14.70
N ALA A 2 -28.29 -4.23 -14.55
CA ALA A 2 -27.21 -4.75 -13.72
C ALA A 2 -27.62 -4.70 -12.23
N THR A 3 -27.28 -5.75 -11.47
CA THR A 3 -27.52 -5.76 -10.01
C THR A 3 -26.52 -4.84 -9.30
N ARG A 4 -26.78 -4.48 -8.04
CA ARG A 4 -25.82 -3.73 -7.21
C ARG A 4 -24.50 -4.47 -7.04
N LEU A 5 -24.54 -5.80 -7.02
CA LEU A 5 -23.33 -6.63 -6.93
C LEU A 5 -22.53 -6.57 -8.24
N ASP A 6 -23.18 -6.60 -9.41
CA ASP A 6 -22.52 -6.46 -10.71
C ASP A 6 -21.82 -5.10 -10.84
N LEU A 7 -22.50 -4.02 -10.45
CA LEU A 7 -21.91 -2.67 -10.41
C LEU A 7 -20.69 -2.65 -9.47
N SER A 8 -20.80 -3.28 -8.30
CA SER A 8 -19.71 -3.37 -7.33
C SER A 8 -18.52 -4.17 -7.84
N HIS A 9 -18.76 -5.26 -8.59
CA HIS A 9 -17.70 -6.01 -9.26
C HIS A 9 -16.95 -5.16 -10.28
N ALA A 10 -17.68 -4.42 -11.13
CA ALA A 10 -17.07 -3.53 -12.12
C ALA A 10 -16.22 -2.43 -11.46
N GLN A 11 -16.73 -1.77 -10.40
CA GLN A 11 -15.98 -0.73 -9.70
C GLN A 11 -14.78 -1.29 -8.92
N TRP A 12 -14.92 -2.50 -8.35
CA TRP A 12 -13.83 -3.23 -7.73
C TRP A 12 -12.69 -3.46 -8.74
N GLU A 13 -13.00 -4.00 -9.91
CA GLU A 13 -12.00 -4.30 -10.94
C GLU A 13 -11.31 -3.01 -11.43
N LEU A 14 -12.08 -1.97 -11.73
CA LEU A 14 -11.56 -0.67 -12.15
C LEU A 14 -10.61 -0.05 -11.12
N ALA A 15 -10.96 -0.06 -9.83
CA ALA A 15 -10.09 0.44 -8.78
C ALA A 15 -8.82 -0.43 -8.65
N HIS A 16 -8.95 -1.75 -8.78
CA HIS A 16 -7.84 -2.69 -8.64
C HIS A 16 -6.76 -2.50 -9.71
N VAL A 17 -7.19 -2.22 -10.96
CA VAL A 17 -6.28 -2.00 -12.10
C VAL A 17 -5.68 -0.58 -12.15
N GLU A 18 -6.24 0.38 -11.43
CA GLU A 18 -5.73 1.76 -11.43
C GLU A 18 -4.62 1.99 -10.41
N ILE A 19 -4.61 1.24 -9.32
CA ILE A 19 -3.75 1.54 -8.19
C ILE A 19 -2.45 0.75 -8.27
N ALA A 20 -1.34 1.48 -8.18
CA ALA A 20 -0.01 0.92 -8.17
C ALA A 20 0.24 0.00 -6.97
N TYR A 21 0.96 -1.09 -7.21
CA TYR A 21 1.38 -2.02 -6.16
C TYR A 21 2.67 -1.57 -5.44
N THR A 22 2.74 -0.31 -5.02
CA THR A 22 3.91 0.24 -4.32
C THR A 22 3.55 1.32 -3.31
N ASN A 23 4.42 1.53 -2.32
CA ASN A 23 4.35 2.67 -1.41
C ASN A 23 5.00 3.96 -1.98
N LEU A 24 5.53 3.94 -3.21
CA LEU A 24 6.21 5.10 -3.82
C LEU A 24 5.34 6.36 -3.94
N ASN A 25 4.05 6.23 -4.31
CA ASN A 25 3.14 7.38 -4.35
C ASN A 25 3.04 8.10 -3.01
N GLN A 26 3.04 7.31 -1.93
CA GLN A 26 2.96 7.84 -0.59
C GLN A 26 4.28 8.45 -0.15
N ILE A 27 5.42 7.80 -0.45
CA ILE A 27 6.75 8.38 -0.20
C ILE A 27 6.87 9.71 -0.94
N ALA A 28 6.54 9.76 -2.24
CA ALA A 28 6.57 10.98 -3.03
C ALA A 28 5.72 12.10 -2.42
N TYR A 29 4.48 11.78 -2.03
CA TYR A 29 3.57 12.73 -1.39
C TYR A 29 4.13 13.27 -0.08
N LEU A 30 4.59 12.38 0.82
CA LEU A 30 5.11 12.78 2.14
C LEU A 30 6.38 13.63 2.00
N LEU A 31 7.29 13.25 1.09
CA LEU A 31 8.50 14.01 0.79
C LEU A 31 8.18 15.41 0.27
N ASN A 32 7.26 15.52 -0.69
CA ASN A 32 6.80 16.80 -1.22
C ASN A 32 6.23 17.69 -0.12
N LYS A 33 5.31 17.17 0.70
CA LYS A 33 4.69 17.93 1.79
C LYS A 33 5.65 18.35 2.89
N ALA A 34 6.71 17.59 3.11
CA ALA A 34 7.77 17.95 4.05
C ALA A 34 8.84 18.87 3.45
N GLY A 35 8.80 19.17 2.14
CA GLY A 35 9.87 19.89 1.46
C GLY A 35 11.20 19.12 1.43
N ILE A 36 11.16 17.79 1.55
CA ILE A 36 12.36 16.94 1.60
C ILE A 36 12.59 16.34 0.22
N SER A 37 13.77 16.57 -0.36
CA SER A 37 14.12 15.92 -1.62
C SER A 37 14.37 14.41 -1.41
N PRO A 38 14.10 13.57 -2.43
CA PRO A 38 14.52 12.16 -2.44
C PRO A 38 16.00 11.99 -2.09
N GLU A 39 16.85 12.91 -2.51
CA GLU A 39 18.28 12.87 -2.26
C GLU A 39 18.59 13.01 -0.76
N ILE A 40 18.03 14.04 -0.10
CA ILE A 40 18.13 14.24 1.35
C ILE A 40 17.55 13.04 2.09
N TYR A 41 16.41 12.51 1.63
CA TYR A 41 15.76 11.36 2.25
C TYR A 41 16.65 10.12 2.24
N THR A 42 17.34 9.83 1.13
CA THR A 42 18.23 8.67 1.03
C THR A 42 19.53 8.83 1.82
N GLN A 43 20.05 10.04 1.95
CA GLN A 43 21.28 10.35 2.71
C GLN A 43 21.03 10.35 4.22
N HIS A 44 19.89 10.89 4.65
CA HIS A 44 19.55 11.04 6.07
C HIS A 44 18.15 10.49 6.39
N PRO A 45 17.86 9.20 6.11
CA PRO A 45 16.49 8.69 6.17
C PRO A 45 15.90 8.70 7.57
N VAL A 46 16.73 8.56 8.61
CA VAL A 46 16.27 8.66 10.01
C VAL A 46 15.78 10.08 10.32
N ASN A 47 16.60 11.09 10.01
CA ASN A 47 16.28 12.49 10.28
C ASN A 47 15.10 12.95 9.44
N ALA A 48 15.06 12.53 8.17
CA ALA A 48 13.93 12.82 7.31
C ALA A 48 12.67 12.09 7.77
N SER A 49 12.72 10.81 8.17
CA SER A 49 11.57 10.09 8.72
C SER A 49 10.99 10.72 9.99
N LYS A 50 11.82 11.34 10.84
CA LYS A 50 11.33 12.14 11.99
C LYS A 50 10.48 13.35 11.56
N GLN A 51 10.74 13.88 10.37
CA GLN A 51 9.95 14.96 9.78
C GLN A 51 8.68 14.44 9.09
N LEU A 52 8.71 13.22 8.56
CA LEU A 52 7.56 12.56 7.90
C LEU A 52 6.54 11.95 8.87
N THR A 53 6.39 12.53 10.07
CA THR A 53 5.42 12.05 11.07
C THR A 53 4.04 12.66 10.87
N LEU A 54 3.01 11.97 11.37
CA LEU A 54 1.64 12.49 11.32
C LEU A 54 1.54 13.86 11.99
N ASN A 55 2.20 14.08 13.13
CA ASN A 55 2.12 15.35 13.84
C ASN A 55 2.62 16.52 12.98
N ASN A 56 3.76 16.31 12.30
CA ASN A 56 4.36 17.34 11.46
C ASN A 56 3.59 17.57 10.16
N LEU A 57 2.96 16.53 9.62
CA LEU A 57 2.24 16.59 8.36
C LEU A 57 0.74 16.77 8.52
N LYS A 58 0.22 16.82 9.75
CA LYS A 58 -1.23 16.84 10.04
C LYS A 58 -1.91 18.00 9.34
N GLN A 59 -1.31 19.19 9.40
CA GLN A 59 -1.88 20.40 8.80
C GLN A 59 -2.08 20.27 7.29
N TYR A 60 -1.07 19.76 6.56
CA TYR A 60 -1.14 19.53 5.12
C TYR A 60 -2.15 18.43 4.76
N ILE A 61 -2.17 17.37 5.56
CA ILE A 61 -3.13 16.27 5.38
C ILE A 61 -4.55 16.75 5.66
N VAL A 62 -4.76 17.65 6.62
CA VAL A 62 -6.08 18.25 6.91
C VAL A 62 -6.49 19.19 5.78
N SER A 63 -5.62 20.12 5.36
CA SER A 63 -5.92 21.08 4.30
C SER A 63 -6.23 20.39 2.97
N ASP A 64 -5.46 19.38 2.58
CA ASP A 64 -5.67 18.61 1.35
C ASP A 64 -6.94 17.74 1.37
N ASN A 65 -7.52 17.50 2.56
CA ASN A 65 -8.74 16.71 2.74
C ASN A 65 -9.99 17.57 2.95
N MET A 66 -9.85 18.87 3.25
CA MET A 66 -10.96 19.78 3.53
C MET A 66 -11.35 20.62 2.30
N GLY A 67 -11.48 20.00 1.14
CA GLY A 67 -12.08 20.65 -0.03
C GLY A 67 -13.53 21.09 0.23
N ASN A 68 -13.70 22.30 0.76
CA ASN A 68 -14.84 23.23 0.65
C ASN A 68 -16.30 22.78 0.88
N THR A 69 -16.62 21.66 1.55
CA THR A 69 -18.04 21.29 1.76
C THR A 69 -18.47 20.82 3.15
N GLY A 70 -17.59 20.71 4.16
CA GLY A 70 -17.98 20.25 5.51
C GLY A 70 -18.47 18.79 5.58
N THR A 71 -18.85 18.21 4.44
CA THR A 71 -18.73 16.81 4.10
C THR A 71 -17.31 16.60 3.58
N VAL A 72 -16.66 15.52 4.04
CA VAL A 72 -15.32 15.18 3.56
C VAL A 72 -15.44 14.84 2.09
N SER A 73 -15.16 15.80 1.21
CA SER A 73 -14.92 15.55 -0.19
C SER A 73 -13.68 14.67 -0.28
N ALA A 74 -13.89 13.35 -0.31
CA ALA A 74 -12.85 12.34 -0.41
C ALA A 74 -11.99 12.45 -1.70
N GLY A 75 -12.26 13.42 -2.57
CA GLY A 75 -11.44 13.75 -3.74
C GLY A 75 -10.42 14.82 -3.42
N GLY A 76 -9.15 14.44 -3.30
CA GLY A 76 -8.07 15.42 -3.32
C GLY A 76 -6.68 14.80 -3.22
N SER A 77 -6.43 14.00 -2.18
CA SER A 77 -5.07 13.51 -1.92
C SER A 77 -4.99 12.02 -1.55
N TRP A 78 -5.87 11.53 -0.67
CA TRP A 78 -5.72 10.15 -0.18
C TRP A 78 -6.09 9.07 -1.21
N GLU A 79 -7.04 9.31 -2.11
CA GLU A 79 -7.35 8.40 -3.22
C GLU A 79 -6.15 8.14 -4.12
N ALA A 80 -5.23 9.10 -4.26
CA ALA A 80 -4.06 9.01 -5.12
C ALA A 80 -2.77 8.63 -4.34
N HIS A 81 -2.67 9.01 -3.07
CA HIS A 81 -1.42 8.97 -2.31
C HIS A 81 -1.41 8.03 -1.10
N ALA A 82 -2.54 7.38 -0.77
CA ALA A 82 -2.57 6.39 0.29
C ALA A 82 -2.00 5.03 -0.15
N GLY A 83 -1.69 4.18 0.83
CA GLY A 83 -1.37 2.77 0.59
C GLY A 83 -2.50 2.06 -0.19
N ARG A 84 -2.12 1.00 -0.93
CA ARG A 84 -3.01 0.32 -1.91
C ARG A 84 -4.40 0.03 -1.38
N CYS A 85 -4.52 -0.66 -0.24
CA CYS A 85 -5.81 -1.07 0.31
C CYS A 85 -6.71 0.14 0.61
N THR A 86 -6.15 1.22 1.14
CA THR A 86 -6.87 2.47 1.41
C THR A 86 -7.33 3.15 0.13
N ALA A 87 -6.40 3.40 -0.80
CA ALA A 87 -6.71 4.05 -2.07
C ALA A 87 -7.76 3.25 -2.85
N PHE A 88 -7.68 1.92 -2.78
CA PHE A 88 -8.62 1.00 -3.41
C PHE A 88 -10.02 1.18 -2.87
N CYS A 89 -10.15 1.12 -1.55
CA CYS A 89 -11.44 1.23 -0.89
C CYS A 89 -12.08 2.59 -1.17
N LEU A 90 -11.33 3.68 -1.05
CA LEU A 90 -11.84 5.03 -1.28
C LEU A 90 -12.33 5.21 -2.72
N LYS A 91 -11.53 4.81 -3.72
CA LYS A 91 -11.91 4.95 -5.13
C LYS A 91 -13.14 4.13 -5.49
N ALA A 92 -13.18 2.85 -5.10
CA ALA A 92 -14.29 1.98 -5.43
C ALA A 92 -15.58 2.39 -4.72
N ALA A 93 -15.50 2.72 -3.42
CA ALA A 93 -16.64 3.18 -2.63
C ALA A 93 -17.26 4.46 -3.22
N LYS A 94 -16.45 5.50 -3.46
CA LYS A 94 -16.93 6.77 -3.98
C LYS A 94 -17.63 6.65 -5.34
N ARG A 95 -17.10 5.81 -6.25
CA ARG A 95 -17.73 5.58 -7.56
C ARG A 95 -19.11 4.96 -7.42
N LEU A 96 -19.27 4.04 -6.46
CA LEU A 96 -20.56 3.42 -6.18
C LEU A 96 -21.51 4.40 -5.46
N GLU A 97 -21.03 5.17 -4.48
CA GLU A 97 -21.82 6.19 -3.79
C GLU A 97 -22.35 7.27 -4.75
N THR A 98 -21.53 7.67 -5.72
CA THR A 98 -21.93 8.62 -6.78
C THR A 98 -23.04 8.07 -7.68
N GLN A 99 -23.12 6.74 -7.83
CA GLN A 99 -24.21 6.09 -8.58
C GLN A 99 -25.50 5.95 -7.75
N GLY A 100 -25.47 6.27 -6.46
CA GLY A 100 -26.61 6.19 -5.55
C GLY A 100 -26.90 4.78 -5.04
N GLY A 101 -27.58 4.68 -3.90
CA GLY A 101 -27.98 3.39 -3.31
C GLY A 101 -26.89 2.66 -2.52
N PHE A 102 -25.72 3.27 -2.36
CA PHE A 102 -24.61 2.78 -1.54
C PHE A 102 -24.29 3.78 -0.42
N ASP A 103 -23.72 3.28 0.68
CA ASP A 103 -23.28 4.06 1.86
C ASP A 103 -22.13 3.28 2.52
N PHE A 104 -20.90 3.58 2.11
CA PHE A 104 -19.73 2.80 2.51
C PHE A 104 -19.07 3.36 3.76
N ARG A 105 -18.72 2.46 4.67
CA ARG A 105 -17.79 2.72 5.77
C ARG A 105 -16.47 2.03 5.55
N ILE A 106 -15.38 2.71 5.89
CA ILE A 106 -14.03 2.16 5.83
C ILE A 106 -13.67 1.57 7.19
N TYR A 107 -13.19 0.33 7.21
CA TYR A 107 -12.78 -0.37 8.41
C TYR A 107 -11.26 -0.55 8.39
N ASN A 108 -10.66 -0.27 9.54
CA ASN A 108 -9.23 -0.44 9.78
C ASN A 108 -8.98 -1.76 10.53
N LEU A 109 -8.24 -2.67 9.91
CA LEU A 109 -8.02 -4.04 10.36
C LEU A 109 -6.53 -4.28 10.61
N ASP A 110 -5.95 -3.39 11.42
CA ASP A 110 -4.51 -3.28 11.62
C ASP A 110 -3.77 -3.03 10.28
N LYS A 111 -3.13 -4.04 9.72
CA LYS A 111 -2.31 -3.90 8.50
C LYS A 111 -3.11 -3.89 7.20
N HIS A 112 -4.43 -3.79 7.30
CA HIS A 112 -5.35 -3.89 6.17
C HIS A 112 -6.54 -2.96 6.32
N ARG A 113 -7.13 -2.57 5.19
CA ARG A 113 -8.36 -1.79 5.16
C ARG A 113 -9.29 -2.35 4.11
N LEU A 114 -10.58 -2.30 4.42
CA LEU A 114 -11.65 -2.69 3.51
C LEU A 114 -12.82 -1.71 3.68
N ALA A 115 -13.68 -1.57 2.66
CA ALA A 115 -14.93 -0.83 2.76
C ALA A 115 -16.11 -1.79 2.85
N ARG A 116 -17.13 -1.48 3.66
CA ARG A 116 -18.41 -2.20 3.64
C ARG A 116 -19.56 -1.21 3.50
N CYS A 117 -20.48 -1.50 2.59
CA CYS A 117 -21.71 -0.75 2.41
C CYS A 117 -22.71 -1.14 3.49
N GLU A 118 -23.18 -0.18 4.28
CA GLU A 118 -24.14 -0.40 5.35
C GLU A 118 -25.54 -0.74 4.81
N ARG A 119 -25.86 -0.30 3.59
CA ARG A 119 -27.17 -0.55 2.95
C ARG A 119 -27.27 -1.88 2.22
N THR A 120 -26.17 -2.36 1.65
CA THR A 120 -26.17 -3.53 0.75
C THR A 120 -25.34 -4.68 1.27
N ALA A 121 -24.68 -4.51 2.42
CA ALA A 121 -23.76 -5.50 2.96
C ALA A 121 -22.55 -5.83 2.04
N ILE A 122 -22.35 -5.08 0.95
CA ILE A 122 -21.26 -5.30 0.00
C ILE A 122 -19.93 -4.84 0.61
N VAL A 123 -18.93 -5.70 0.54
CA VAL A 123 -17.56 -5.52 0.97
C VAL A 123 -16.64 -5.33 -0.24
N LEU A 124 -15.82 -4.27 -0.18
CA LEU A 124 -14.74 -3.97 -1.11
C LEU A 124 -13.42 -4.21 -0.39
N ASP A 125 -12.73 -5.28 -0.80
CA ASP A 125 -11.43 -5.65 -0.24
C ASP A 125 -10.41 -5.83 -1.37
N SER A 126 -9.30 -5.07 -1.29
CA SER A 126 -8.19 -5.16 -2.26
C SER A 126 -7.42 -6.49 -2.25
N SER A 127 -7.60 -7.30 -1.21
CA SER A 127 -7.02 -8.65 -1.04
C SER A 127 -7.94 -9.75 -1.57
N ALA A 128 -9.19 -9.43 -1.91
CA ALA A 128 -10.09 -10.36 -2.57
C ALA A 128 -9.51 -10.75 -3.94
N ARG A 129 -9.67 -12.02 -4.32
CA ARG A 129 -9.04 -12.57 -5.52
C ARG A 129 -9.55 -11.95 -6.82
N SER A 130 -10.83 -11.58 -6.88
CA SER A 130 -11.42 -11.19 -8.15
C SER A 130 -12.61 -10.25 -8.09
N LYS A 131 -13.25 -10.03 -6.93
CA LYS A 131 -14.55 -9.34 -6.92
C LYS A 131 -14.95 -8.79 -5.55
N ALA A 132 -15.90 -7.85 -5.58
CA ALA A 132 -16.65 -7.44 -4.39
C ALA A 132 -17.41 -8.64 -3.79
N ILE A 133 -17.71 -8.60 -2.50
CA ILE A 133 -18.32 -9.73 -1.78
C ILE A 133 -19.53 -9.23 -1.03
N GLU A 134 -20.67 -9.89 -1.11
CA GLU A 134 -21.83 -9.56 -0.27
C GLU A 134 -21.72 -10.32 1.06
N VAL A 135 -21.81 -9.59 2.17
CA VAL A 135 -21.65 -10.14 3.53
C VAL A 135 -22.77 -9.62 4.42
N PRO A 136 -23.84 -10.41 4.63
CA PRO A 136 -24.97 -10.07 5.48
C PRO A 136 -24.57 -9.76 6.92
N GLU A 137 -25.48 -9.11 7.64
CA GLU A 137 -25.28 -8.79 9.05
C GLU A 137 -25.26 -10.07 9.91
N ARG A 138 -24.25 -10.20 10.79
CA ARG A 138 -23.95 -11.38 11.64
C ARG A 138 -23.23 -12.54 10.95
N ASP A 139 -22.94 -12.44 9.66
CA ASP A 139 -22.15 -13.46 8.97
C ASP A 139 -20.65 -13.25 9.13
N SER A 140 -19.94 -14.37 9.26
CA SER A 140 -18.50 -14.42 9.02
C SER A 140 -18.27 -14.80 7.57
N PHE A 141 -17.33 -14.13 6.92
CA PHE A 141 -16.90 -14.47 5.58
C PHE A 141 -15.40 -14.73 5.59
N THR A 142 -14.97 -15.68 4.77
CA THR A 142 -13.55 -15.93 4.57
C THR A 142 -13.18 -15.44 3.20
N ILE A 143 -12.22 -14.53 3.12
CA ILE A 143 -11.61 -14.18 1.85
C ILE A 143 -10.50 -15.20 1.61
N GLU A 144 -10.64 -15.93 0.51
CA GLU A 144 -9.50 -16.62 -0.07
C GLU A 144 -8.51 -15.57 -0.58
N THR A 145 -7.52 -15.27 0.24
CA THR A 145 -6.36 -14.52 -0.24
C THR A 145 -5.49 -15.43 -1.10
N THR A 146 -4.47 -14.87 -1.71
CA THR A 146 -3.55 -15.55 -2.61
C THR A 146 -2.82 -16.71 -1.95
N LYS A 147 -3.45 -17.90 -1.99
CA LYS A 147 -2.95 -19.27 -1.76
C LYS A 147 -2.22 -19.61 -0.44
N ILE A 148 -1.85 -18.67 0.42
CA ILE A 148 -1.04 -18.98 1.62
C ILE A 148 -1.81 -18.82 2.93
N ARG A 149 -2.88 -17.99 2.98
CA ARG A 149 -3.73 -17.87 4.18
C ARG A 149 -5.19 -17.60 3.81
N LYS A 150 -6.12 -18.37 4.36
CA LYS A 150 -7.53 -17.96 4.43
C LYS A 150 -7.62 -16.87 5.50
N LEU A 151 -7.90 -15.63 5.08
CA LEU A 151 -8.20 -14.56 6.04
C LEU A 151 -9.70 -14.57 6.28
N GLY A 152 -10.10 -14.94 7.50
CA GLY A 152 -11.47 -14.79 7.95
C GLY A 152 -11.73 -13.37 8.40
N TRP A 153 -12.85 -12.79 8.01
CA TRP A 153 -13.38 -11.55 8.53
C TRP A 153 -14.77 -11.82 9.11
N LYS A 154 -15.11 -11.15 10.20
CA LYS A 154 -16.43 -11.25 10.80
C LYS A 154 -17.00 -9.85 10.99
N PHE A 155 -18.26 -9.67 10.58
CA PHE A 155 -19.01 -8.46 10.87
C PHE A 155 -20.05 -8.76 11.95
N PHE A 156 -19.94 -8.10 13.10
CA PHE A 156 -20.84 -8.31 14.23
C PHE A 156 -21.02 -7.03 15.04
N GLY A 157 -22.28 -6.64 15.27
CA GLY A 157 -22.63 -5.47 16.07
C GLY A 157 -22.02 -4.17 15.53
N GLY A 158 -22.08 -3.96 14.20
CA GLY A 158 -21.50 -2.79 13.54
C GLY A 158 -19.96 -2.80 13.45
N LYS A 159 -19.28 -3.80 14.03
CA LYS A 159 -17.82 -3.90 14.06
C LYS A 159 -17.30 -4.98 13.12
N MET A 160 -16.13 -4.74 12.54
CA MET A 160 -15.43 -5.70 11.68
C MET A 160 -14.15 -6.17 12.37
N GLY A 161 -13.97 -7.49 12.44
CA GLY A 161 -12.79 -8.11 13.03
C GLY A 161 -12.17 -9.16 12.13
N MET A 162 -10.88 -9.45 12.38
CA MET A 162 -10.22 -10.60 11.77
C MET A 162 -10.64 -11.85 12.54
N ALA A 163 -11.36 -12.75 11.88
CA ALA A 163 -11.60 -14.09 12.39
C ALA A 163 -10.29 -14.89 12.22
N ARG A 164 -9.44 -14.86 13.25
CA ARG A 164 -8.38 -15.86 13.36
C ARG A 164 -9.05 -17.21 13.60
N ALA A 165 -8.49 -18.28 13.03
CA ALA A 165 -8.90 -19.65 13.30
C ALA A 165 -8.66 -20.11 14.76
N SER A 166 -8.24 -19.21 15.66
CA SER A 166 -8.07 -19.41 17.09
C SER A 166 -9.10 -18.58 17.86
N SER A 167 -9.74 -19.19 18.87
CA SER A 167 -10.85 -18.73 19.72
C SER A 167 -10.91 -17.25 20.17
N ASP A 168 -9.81 -16.51 20.16
CA ASP A 168 -9.70 -15.20 20.81
C ASP A 168 -9.90 -14.01 19.86
N GLY A 169 -10.85 -14.11 18.93
CA GLY A 169 -11.08 -13.15 17.85
C GLY A 169 -11.00 -11.68 18.30
N ARG A 170 -9.91 -10.99 17.97
CA ARG A 170 -9.78 -9.54 18.19
C ARG A 170 -10.69 -8.82 17.19
N LEU A 171 -11.78 -8.26 17.71
CA LEU A 171 -12.66 -7.36 16.96
C LEU A 171 -11.91 -6.05 16.68
N GLY A 172 -11.88 -5.62 15.42
CA GLY A 172 -11.36 -4.31 15.05
C GLY A 172 -12.34 -3.23 15.50
N ASN A 173 -11.83 -2.07 15.88
CA ASN A 173 -12.67 -0.92 16.19
C ASN A 173 -13.18 -0.28 14.89
N THR A 174 -14.45 0.16 14.93
CA THR A 174 -14.97 1.12 13.95
C THR A 174 -14.26 2.45 14.18
N GLU A 175 -13.27 2.77 13.35
CA GLU A 175 -12.79 4.14 13.25
C GLU A 175 -13.78 4.90 12.36
N THR A 176 -14.75 5.55 12.99
CA THR A 176 -15.53 6.61 12.36
C THR A 176 -14.55 7.68 11.87
N HIS A 177 -14.29 7.67 10.57
CA HIS A 177 -13.68 8.76 9.83
C HIS A 177 -12.38 9.30 10.45
N SER A 178 -11.30 8.52 10.47
CA SER A 178 -9.94 9.08 10.35
C SER A 178 -8.82 8.04 10.36
N ARG A 179 -8.04 8.03 9.27
CA ARG A 179 -6.57 8.06 9.33
C ARG A 179 -5.86 6.99 10.17
N SER A 180 -5.96 5.74 9.75
CA SER A 180 -5.04 4.69 10.23
C SER A 180 -3.58 4.87 9.73
N ILE A 181 -2.77 5.58 10.49
CA ILE A 181 -1.33 5.36 10.56
C ILE A 181 -1.11 4.70 11.92
N MET A 182 -1.12 3.37 11.98
CA MET A 182 -0.79 2.69 13.24
C MET A 182 0.69 2.83 13.57
N ASN A 183 0.99 2.84 14.88
CA ASN A 183 2.33 2.74 15.46
C ASN A 183 3.31 3.86 15.13
N LYS A 184 2.85 5.09 14.89
CA LYS A 184 3.70 6.25 14.53
C LYS A 184 4.58 6.01 13.28
N THR A 185 4.40 4.90 12.56
CA THR A 185 5.17 4.48 11.39
C THR A 185 4.25 3.72 10.46
N PRO A 186 3.99 4.21 9.24
CA PRO A 186 2.98 3.59 8.40
C PRO A 186 3.49 2.27 7.78
N HIS A 187 2.71 1.20 7.92
CA HIS A 187 3.00 -0.14 7.39
C HIS A 187 2.23 -0.37 6.07
N PHE A 188 2.89 -0.97 5.05
CA PHE A 188 2.30 -1.09 3.71
C PHE A 188 2.52 -2.45 3.08
N HIS A 189 1.46 -3.03 2.53
CA HIS A 189 1.58 -4.12 1.57
C HIS A 189 1.76 -3.56 0.16
N ALA A 190 2.91 -3.87 -0.43
CA ALA A 190 3.27 -3.50 -1.78
C ALA A 190 4.09 -4.62 -2.42
N ILE A 191 3.94 -4.80 -3.74
CA ILE A 191 4.84 -5.63 -4.55
C ILE A 191 6.24 -5.01 -4.49
N ILE A 192 6.34 -3.68 -4.49
CA ILE A 192 7.61 -2.95 -4.30
C ILE A 192 7.52 -2.12 -3.03
N GLU A 193 8.19 -2.59 -1.98
CA GLU A 193 8.25 -1.95 -0.67
C GLU A 193 9.64 -1.35 -0.42
N TRP A 194 9.71 -0.03 -0.32
CA TRP A 194 10.92 0.68 0.08
C TRP A 194 11.00 0.82 1.60
N LYS A 195 12.15 0.44 2.19
CA LYS A 195 12.49 0.58 3.62
C LYS A 195 13.84 1.23 3.81
N PHE A 196 13.85 2.37 4.49
CA PHE A 196 15.07 3.14 4.72
C PHE A 196 15.54 3.17 6.20
N THR A 197 14.81 2.51 7.10
CA THR A 197 14.90 2.73 8.55
C THR A 197 15.32 1.48 9.34
N ASN A 198 16.40 0.79 8.94
CA ASN A 198 17.07 -0.12 9.88
C ASN A 198 18.30 0.59 10.49
N GLU A 199 18.06 1.37 11.55
CA GLU A 199 19.08 2.14 12.27
C GLU A 199 20.22 1.27 12.79
N LYS A 200 19.93 0.03 13.19
CA LYS A 200 20.94 -0.88 13.77
C LYS A 200 21.93 -1.44 12.73
N ALA A 201 21.55 -1.47 11.45
CA ALA A 201 22.35 -2.12 10.41
C ALA A 201 22.98 -1.14 9.41
N ASN A 202 22.63 0.16 9.47
CA ASN A 202 22.97 1.15 8.45
C ASN A 202 22.54 0.76 7.01
N GLU A 203 21.68 -0.26 6.90
CA GLU A 203 21.20 -0.81 5.62
C GLU A 203 20.01 -0.02 5.09
N LYS A 204 19.95 0.13 3.76
CA LYS A 204 18.76 0.61 3.03
C LYS A 204 18.28 -0.53 2.15
N ARG A 205 16.97 -0.76 2.09
CA ARG A 205 16.42 -1.96 1.46
C ARG A 205 15.22 -1.63 0.59
N MET A 206 15.21 -2.15 -0.63
CA MET A 206 14.00 -2.25 -1.45
C MET A 206 13.64 -3.73 -1.54
N LYS A 207 12.45 -4.08 -1.05
CA LYS A 207 11.89 -5.43 -1.21
C LYS A 207 10.98 -5.44 -2.42
N VAL A 208 11.13 -6.46 -3.24
CA VAL A 208 10.23 -6.77 -4.34
C VAL A 208 9.65 -8.15 -4.10
N ALA A 209 8.36 -8.23 -3.82
CA ALA A 209 7.63 -9.47 -3.63
C ALA A 209 6.71 -9.74 -4.83
N ASP A 210 6.48 -11.00 -5.16
CA ASP A 210 5.34 -11.40 -5.99
C ASP A 210 4.02 -10.85 -5.39
N TRP A 211 3.02 -10.61 -6.22
CA TRP A 211 1.63 -10.33 -5.79
C TRP A 211 1.07 -11.42 -4.85
N LYS A 212 1.63 -12.64 -4.88
CA LYS A 212 1.34 -13.75 -3.95
C LYS A 212 2.20 -13.76 -2.69
N GLY A 213 3.17 -12.85 -2.55
CA GLY A 213 4.15 -12.86 -1.46
C GLY A 213 5.16 -14.02 -1.52
N VAL A 214 5.17 -14.81 -2.60
CA VAL A 214 6.09 -15.94 -2.80
C VAL A 214 7.31 -15.48 -3.60
N GLY A 215 8.50 -15.62 -3.02
CA GLY A 215 9.74 -15.16 -3.68
C GLY A 215 9.95 -13.66 -3.51
N THR A 216 10.35 -13.25 -2.31
CA THR A 216 10.73 -11.86 -2.03
C THR A 216 12.21 -11.67 -2.37
N ARG A 217 12.50 -10.83 -3.35
CA ARG A 217 13.87 -10.34 -3.60
C ARG A 217 14.11 -9.07 -2.80
N ALA A 218 15.32 -8.90 -2.27
CA ALA A 218 15.69 -7.65 -1.61
C ALA A 218 16.96 -7.07 -2.24
N TYR A 219 16.88 -5.81 -2.64
CA TYR A 219 18.01 -4.98 -3.04
C TYR A 219 18.48 -4.23 -1.80
N VAL A 220 19.73 -4.44 -1.40
CA VAL A 220 20.28 -3.89 -0.15
C VAL A 220 21.48 -3.00 -0.45
N TRP A 221 21.44 -1.77 0.05
CA TRP A 221 22.53 -0.79 0.04
C TRP A 221 23.13 -0.67 1.44
N GLY A 222 24.42 -0.34 1.52
CA GLY A 222 25.08 -0.03 2.79
C GLY A 222 25.58 -1.22 3.60
N LYS A 223 25.37 -2.48 3.15
CA LYS A 223 26.19 -3.59 3.64
C LYS A 223 27.63 -3.32 3.21
N ARG A 224 28.49 -2.87 4.13
CA ARG A 224 29.93 -3.12 3.98
C ARG A 224 30.03 -4.63 3.87
N SER A 225 30.49 -5.11 2.73
CA SER A 225 30.87 -6.51 2.56
C SER A 225 31.68 -6.91 3.80
N PRO A 226 31.22 -7.86 4.62
CA PRO A 226 32.06 -8.40 5.67
C PRO A 226 33.16 -9.17 4.97
N SER A 227 34.24 -8.47 4.62
CA SER A 227 35.55 -9.03 4.25
C SER A 227 35.56 -10.24 3.30
N GLY A 228 34.63 -10.34 2.34
CA GLY A 228 34.50 -11.59 1.56
C GLY A 228 33.55 -11.64 0.37
N LEU A 229 32.83 -10.58 -0.01
CA LEU A 229 32.11 -10.60 -1.30
C LEU A 229 33.11 -10.47 -2.45
N SER A 230 33.35 -11.60 -3.11
CA SER A 230 33.88 -11.65 -4.46
C SER A 230 33.16 -10.63 -5.36
N MET A 231 33.94 -9.86 -6.12
CA MET A 231 33.46 -8.97 -7.19
C MET A 231 32.51 -9.69 -8.19
N SER A 232 32.49 -11.02 -8.20
CA SER A 232 31.59 -11.85 -9.01
C SER A 232 30.10 -11.77 -8.64
N ASN A 233 29.73 -11.20 -7.48
CA ASN A 233 28.32 -11.04 -7.06
C ASN A 233 27.81 -9.59 -7.17
N VAL A 234 28.62 -8.66 -7.68
CA VAL A 234 28.15 -7.31 -7.99
C VAL A 234 27.33 -7.41 -9.26
N HIS A 235 26.00 -7.51 -9.11
CA HIS A 235 25.14 -7.28 -10.25
C HIS A 235 25.49 -5.91 -10.84
N THR A 236 25.77 -5.86 -12.14
CA THR A 236 25.96 -4.57 -12.79
C THR A 236 24.69 -3.74 -12.62
N ILE A 237 24.81 -2.41 -12.62
CA ILE A 237 23.64 -1.51 -12.56
C ILE A 237 22.57 -1.90 -13.59
N MET A 238 23.01 -2.40 -14.76
CA MET A 238 22.14 -2.88 -15.82
C MET A 238 21.38 -4.13 -15.39
N GLN A 239 22.04 -5.10 -14.77
CA GLN A 239 21.39 -6.33 -14.28
C GLN A 239 20.35 -6.03 -13.20
N CYS A 240 20.66 -5.19 -12.21
CA CYS A 240 19.67 -4.81 -11.19
C CYS A 240 18.44 -4.13 -11.80
N ARG A 241 18.65 -3.24 -12.79
CA ARG A 241 17.57 -2.55 -13.51
C ARG A 241 16.75 -3.50 -14.38
N GLN A 242 17.41 -4.42 -15.09
CA GLN A 242 16.75 -5.43 -15.91
C GLN A 242 15.91 -6.37 -15.05
N ASP A 243 16.44 -6.82 -13.91
CA ASP A 243 15.73 -7.66 -12.95
C ASP A 243 14.49 -6.96 -12.39
N LEU A 244 14.64 -5.70 -11.96
CA LEU A 244 13.51 -4.93 -11.46
C LEU A 244 12.43 -4.77 -12.54
N ARG A 245 12.84 -4.45 -13.77
CA ARG A 245 11.92 -4.31 -14.91
C ARG A 245 11.17 -5.63 -15.19
N ALA A 246 11.89 -6.76 -15.20
CA ALA A 246 11.29 -8.08 -15.39
C ALA A 246 10.30 -8.43 -14.25
N LEU A 247 10.64 -8.08 -13.01
CA LEU A 247 9.75 -8.27 -11.86
C LEU A 247 8.49 -7.42 -11.96
N ILE A 248 8.61 -6.16 -12.37
CA ILE A 248 7.45 -5.29 -12.62
C ILE A 248 6.61 -5.91 -13.71
N ASP A 249 7.19 -6.21 -14.88
CA ASP A 249 6.45 -6.77 -16.01
C ASP A 249 5.71 -8.06 -15.66
N LYS A 250 6.32 -8.92 -14.83
CA LYS A 250 5.73 -10.19 -14.38
C LYS A 250 4.61 -10.00 -13.34
N ASN A 251 4.76 -9.06 -12.40
CA ASN A 251 3.92 -9.02 -11.19
C ASN A 251 2.92 -7.86 -11.14
N SER A 252 3.08 -6.82 -11.95
CA SER A 252 2.30 -5.59 -11.82
C SER A 252 0.89 -5.65 -12.47
N GLY A 253 0.50 -6.81 -13.00
CA GLY A 253 -0.81 -7.04 -13.63
C GLY A 253 -1.00 -6.30 -14.96
N PRO A 254 -2.20 -6.35 -15.56
CA PRO A 254 -2.45 -5.84 -16.93
C PRO A 254 -2.15 -4.35 -17.13
N LYS A 255 -2.26 -3.53 -16.08
CA LYS A 255 -1.98 -2.08 -16.13
C LYS A 255 -0.70 -1.68 -15.38
N GLY A 256 0.06 -2.66 -14.91
CA GLY A 256 1.24 -2.44 -14.10
C GLY A 256 2.32 -1.58 -14.74
N ARG A 257 2.57 -1.76 -16.05
CA ARG A 257 3.47 -0.88 -16.83
C ARG A 257 3.03 0.57 -16.86
N ARG A 258 1.71 0.84 -16.93
CA ARG A 258 1.18 2.21 -16.90
C ARG A 258 1.37 2.83 -15.52
N GLN A 259 1.05 2.08 -14.47
CA GLN A 259 1.26 2.50 -13.08
C GLN A 259 2.73 2.79 -12.80
N TRP A 260 3.63 1.92 -13.26
CA TRP A 260 5.06 2.10 -13.09
C TRP A 260 5.59 3.35 -13.79
N ARG A 261 5.11 3.67 -15.00
CA ARG A 261 5.52 4.90 -15.70
C ARG A 261 5.25 6.16 -14.89
N GLN A 262 4.14 6.22 -14.15
CA GLN A 262 3.80 7.36 -13.27
C GLN A 262 4.72 7.47 -12.05
N LEU A 263 5.33 6.35 -11.66
CA LEU A 263 6.17 6.22 -10.46
C LEU A 263 7.67 6.17 -10.78
N LYS A 264 8.00 6.05 -12.06
CA LYS A 264 9.37 5.85 -12.54
C LYS A 264 10.28 7.00 -12.10
N GLU A 265 9.79 8.23 -12.14
CA GLU A 265 10.59 9.40 -11.77
C GLU A 265 11.03 9.36 -10.30
N ILE A 266 10.09 9.21 -9.36
CA ILE A 266 10.43 9.12 -7.93
C ILE A 266 11.28 7.88 -7.63
N HIS A 267 10.97 6.75 -8.27
CA HIS A 267 11.77 5.55 -8.18
C HIS A 267 13.23 5.81 -8.60
N ASP A 268 13.43 6.39 -9.78
CA ASP A 268 14.76 6.60 -10.35
C ASP A 268 15.57 7.61 -9.54
N ARG A 269 14.92 8.62 -8.95
CA ARG A 269 15.58 9.57 -8.03
C ARG A 269 16.04 8.88 -6.75
N LEU A 270 15.17 8.11 -6.10
CA LEU A 270 15.53 7.34 -4.89
C LEU A 270 16.65 6.33 -5.20
N TRP A 271 16.51 5.57 -6.29
CA TRP A 271 17.49 4.58 -6.71
C TRP A 271 18.85 5.21 -7.03
N SER A 272 18.87 6.27 -7.83
CA SER A 272 20.10 6.93 -8.26
C SER A 272 20.79 7.59 -7.08
N SER A 273 20.04 8.21 -6.18
CA SER A 273 20.61 8.81 -4.97
C SER A 273 21.22 7.75 -4.04
N LEU A 274 20.54 6.63 -3.82
CA LEU A 274 21.12 5.51 -3.07
C LEU A 274 22.40 4.98 -3.72
N CYS A 275 22.41 4.82 -5.06
CA CYS A 275 23.60 4.37 -5.78
C CYS A 275 24.77 5.36 -5.65
N LYS A 276 24.48 6.66 -5.70
CA LYS A 276 25.47 7.71 -5.51
C LYS A 276 26.04 7.72 -4.08
N THR A 277 25.21 7.48 -3.07
CA THR A 277 25.62 7.56 -1.66
C THR A 277 26.25 6.27 -1.15
N TYR A 278 25.76 5.10 -1.56
CA TYR A 278 26.12 3.81 -0.96
C TYR A 278 26.72 2.80 -1.95
N GLY A 279 26.90 3.19 -3.22
CA GLY A 279 27.27 2.26 -4.29
C GLY A 279 26.09 1.40 -4.75
N TYR A 280 26.36 0.40 -5.58
CA TYR A 280 25.30 -0.44 -6.15
C TYR A 280 24.69 -1.41 -5.11
N PRO A 281 23.38 -1.72 -5.22
CA PRO A 281 22.76 -2.66 -4.30
C PRO A 281 23.28 -4.07 -4.53
N VAL A 282 23.36 -4.84 -3.44
CA VAL A 282 23.54 -6.30 -3.49
C VAL A 282 22.16 -6.96 -3.50
N LEU A 283 21.96 -7.93 -4.37
CA LEU A 283 20.76 -8.77 -4.36
C LEU A 283 20.87 -9.81 -3.25
N GLU A 284 20.03 -9.70 -2.24
CA GLU A 284 19.93 -10.70 -1.17
C GLU A 284 19.18 -11.93 -1.73
N LYS A 285 19.85 -13.09 -1.74
CA LYS A 285 19.21 -14.36 -2.09
C LYS A 285 18.16 -14.71 -1.03
N SER A 286 16.95 -15.01 -1.49
CA SER A 286 15.81 -15.48 -0.69
C SER A 286 15.90 -16.95 -0.33
#